data_AF-G0QDM3-F1
#
_entry.id   AF-G0QDM3-F1
#
_cell.length_a   1.000
_cell.length_b   1.000
_cell.length_c   1.000
_cell.angle_alpha   90.00
_cell.angle_beta   90.00
_cell.angle_gamma   90.00
#
_symmetry.space_group_name_H-M   'P 1'
#
loop_
_entity.id
_entity.type
_entity.pdbx_description
1 polymer ?
#
loop_
_entity_poly.entity_id
_entity_poly.type
_entity_poly.pdbx_seq_one_letter_code
_entity_poly.pdbx_strand_id
1 'polypeptide(L)'
;MRFETVEGNSEEIDRCLDYVREFFEGDEFVIQEFENGSATVLIVGFEDTLSPEVLLHGHVDVVPADSQMFEPELEDGCLYGRGAGDMKAGVACLMSPHVRTTGRAA
;
A
#
# COMPACT_ATOMS: atom_id res chain seq x y z
N MET A 1 2.82 5.08 7.80
CA MET A 1 3.69 4.68 8.94
C MET A 1 2.89 4.33 10.17
N ARG A 2 1.89 5.12 10.57
CA ARG A 2 1.17 4.97 11.85
C ARG A 2 0.46 3.63 12.11
N PHE A 3 0.11 2.88 11.06
CA PHE A 3 -0.43 1.53 11.22
C PHE A 3 0.67 0.57 11.67
N GLU A 4 0.47 -0.14 12.77
CA GLU A 4 1.44 -1.10 13.32
C GLU A 4 1.29 -2.48 12.67
N THR A 5 1.44 -2.51 11.34
CA THR A 5 1.31 -3.69 10.45
C THR A 5 2.46 -4.69 10.62
N VAL A 6 2.86 -4.95 11.86
CA VAL A 6 3.89 -5.94 12.17
C VAL A 6 3.40 -7.33 11.77
N GLU A 7 4.29 -8.19 11.28
CA GLU A 7 3.97 -9.58 10.95
C GLU A 7 3.15 -10.26 12.06
N GLY A 8 2.01 -10.84 11.69
CA GLY A 8 1.08 -11.50 12.60
C GLY A 8 0.01 -10.58 13.23
N ASN A 9 0.10 -9.25 13.05
CA ASN A 9 -0.94 -8.31 13.47
C ASN A 9 -1.95 -8.06 12.34
N SER A 10 -2.80 -9.06 12.07
CA SER A 10 -3.78 -9.01 10.98
C SER A 10 -4.74 -7.84 11.10
N GLU A 11 -5.16 -7.48 12.32
CA GLU A 11 -6.09 -6.37 12.55
C GLU A 11 -5.50 -5.02 12.07
N GLU A 12 -4.23 -4.74 12.37
CA GLU A 12 -3.58 -3.52 11.86
C GLU A 12 -3.32 -3.57 10.35
N ILE A 13 -3.05 -4.76 9.80
CA ILE A 13 -2.90 -4.97 8.36
C ILE A 13 -4.22 -4.64 7.65
N ASP A 14 -5.33 -5.19 8.12
CA ASP A 14 -6.67 -4.96 7.58
C ASP A 14 -7.03 -3.47 7.66
N ARG A 15 -6.80 -2.83 8.82
CA ARG A 15 -6.99 -1.37 8.96
C ARG A 15 -6.14 -0.55 7.99
N CYS A 16 -4.92 -0.99 7.70
CA CYS A 16 -4.06 -0.33 6.73
C CYS A 16 -4.55 -0.54 5.29
N LEU A 17 -5.08 -1.71 4.96
CA LEU A 17 -5.65 -2.02 3.65
C LEU A 17 -6.98 -1.28 3.42
N ASP A 18 -7.81 -1.16 4.45
CA ASP A 18 -9.02 -0.34 4.43
C ASP A 18 -8.69 1.12 4.15
N TYR A 19 -7.64 1.67 4.77
CA TYR A 19 -7.16 3.01 4.45
C TYR A 19 -6.74 3.16 2.98
N VAL A 20 -6.09 2.14 2.39
CA VAL A 20 -5.72 2.14 0.96
C VAL A 20 -6.98 2.08 0.08
N ARG A 21 -7.96 1.25 0.45
CA ARG A 21 -9.26 1.17 -0.24
C ARG A 21 -9.98 2.51 -0.20
N GLU A 22 -10.12 3.12 0.98
CA GLU A 22 -10.76 4.43 1.19
C GLU A 22 -10.07 5.53 0.35
N PHE A 23 -8.74 5.48 0.25
CA PHE A 23 -7.98 6.43 -0.58
C PHE A 23 -8.36 6.38 -2.06
N PHE A 24 -8.75 5.20 -2.57
CA PHE A 24 -9.13 4.98 -3.97
C PHE A 24 -10.65 4.91 -4.18
N GLU A 25 -11.46 5.32 -3.21
CA GLU A 25 -12.91 5.39 -3.38
C GLU A 25 -13.33 6.29 -4.55
N GLY A 26 -14.28 5.81 -5.34
CA GLY A 26 -14.86 6.53 -6.48
C GLY A 26 -15.02 5.64 -7.70
N ASP A 27 -15.66 6.17 -8.74
CA ASP A 27 -15.99 5.41 -9.95
C ASP A 27 -14.81 5.25 -10.93
N GLU A 28 -13.65 5.87 -10.66
CA GLU A 28 -12.47 5.82 -11.52
C GLU A 28 -11.68 4.51 -11.40
N PHE A 29 -11.74 3.86 -10.23
CA PHE A 29 -10.90 2.72 -9.92
C PHE A 29 -11.73 1.45 -9.73
N VAL A 30 -11.20 0.33 -10.21
CA VAL A 30 -11.65 -1.01 -9.88
C VAL A 30 -10.74 -1.55 -8.80
N ILE A 31 -11.33 -1.88 -7.65
CA ILE A 31 -10.64 -2.46 -6.50
C ILE A 31 -11.05 -3.93 -6.39
N GLN A 32 -10.07 -4.84 -6.49
CA GLN A 32 -10.24 -6.26 -6.29
C GLN A 32 -9.47 -6.69 -5.03
N GLU A 33 -10.08 -7.51 -4.19
CA GLU A 33 -9.47 -8.06 -2.98
C GLU A 33 -9.39 -9.58 -3.08
N PHE A 34 -8.25 -10.12 -2.65
CA PHE A 34 -7.99 -11.55 -2.64
C PHE A 34 -7.43 -11.98 -1.29
N GLU A 35 -7.86 -13.14 -0.82
CA GLU A 35 -7.28 -13.80 0.34
C GLU A 35 -6.39 -14.96 -0.10
N ASN A 36 -5.20 -15.07 0.46
CA ASN A 36 -4.29 -16.21 0.27
C ASN A 36 -3.65 -16.60 1.60
N GLY A 37 -4.24 -17.59 2.28
CA GLY A 37 -3.81 -17.99 3.60
C GLY A 37 -4.06 -16.86 4.61
N SER A 38 -3.00 -16.34 5.22
CA SER A 38 -3.06 -15.21 6.16
C SER A 38 -2.79 -13.85 5.50
N ALA A 39 -2.60 -13.81 4.18
CA ALA A 39 -2.30 -12.59 3.46
C ALA A 39 -3.53 -12.08 2.70
N THR A 40 -3.83 -10.81 2.87
CA THR A 40 -4.84 -10.08 2.10
C THR A 40 -4.12 -9.26 1.03
N VAL A 41 -4.58 -9.36 -0.21
CA VAL A 41 -4.00 -8.67 -1.37
C VAL A 41 -5.05 -7.75 -1.97
N LEU A 42 -4.69 -6.47 -2.11
CA LEU A 42 -5.50 -5.47 -2.78
C LEU A 42 -4.90 -5.15 -4.15
N ILE A 43 -5.69 -5.28 -5.20
CA ILE A 43 -5.35 -4.85 -6.56
C ILE A 43 -6.22 -3.66 -6.91
N VAL A 44 -5.59 -2.54 -7.23
CA VAL A 44 -6.26 -1.31 -7.67
C VAL A 44 -5.84 -1.03 -9.10
N GLY A 45 -6.82 -0.88 -10.00
CA GLY A 45 -6.60 -0.58 -11.41
C GLY A 45 -7.71 0.28 -12.00
N PHE A 46 -7.61 0.59 -13.28
CA PHE A 46 -8.64 1.34 -14.03
C PHE A 46 -9.66 0.41 -14.71
N GLU A 47 -9.34 -0.87 -14.80
CA GLU A 47 -10.14 -1.88 -15.49
C GLU A 47 -10.23 -3.14 -14.61
N ASP A 48 -11.32 -3.87 -14.76
CA ASP A 48 -11.50 -5.18 -14.12
C ASP A 48 -10.68 -6.24 -14.87
N THR A 49 -9.39 -6.33 -14.54
CA THR A 49 -8.45 -7.27 -15.15
C THR A 49 -7.42 -7.79 -14.16
N LEU A 50 -7.01 -9.05 -14.34
CA LEU A 50 -5.89 -9.68 -13.65
C LEU A 50 -4.69 -9.93 -14.58
N SER A 51 -4.70 -9.31 -15.76
CA SER A 51 -3.62 -9.43 -16.75
C SER A 51 -3.21 -8.05 -17.29
N PRO A 52 -2.77 -7.12 -16.42
CA PRO A 52 -2.30 -5.81 -16.87
C PRO A 52 -0.96 -5.93 -17.59
N GLU A 53 -0.67 -4.98 -18.50
CA GLU A 53 0.65 -4.90 -19.14
C GLU A 53 1.78 -4.60 -18.13
N VAL A 54 1.46 -3.79 -17.11
CA VAL A 54 2.36 -3.41 -16.03
C VAL A 54 1.62 -3.55 -14.71
N LEU A 55 2.19 -4.31 -13.78
CA LEU A 55 1.74 -4.39 -12.38
C LEU A 55 2.81 -3.75 -11.49
N LEU A 56 2.41 -2.75 -10.73
CA LEU A 56 3.23 -2.18 -9.67
C LEU A 56 2.88 -2.89 -8.36
N HIS A 57 3.90 -3.39 -7.66
CA HIS A 57 3.70 -4.23 -6.49
C HIS A 57 4.45 -3.65 -5.28
N GLY A 58 3.81 -3.73 -4.12
CA GLY A 58 4.40 -3.40 -2.83
C GLY A 58 3.63 -4.04 -1.69
N HIS A 59 4.20 -3.99 -0.50
CA HIS A 59 3.62 -4.57 0.70
C HIS A 59 3.53 -3.55 1.84
N VAL A 60 2.54 -3.72 2.71
CA VAL A 60 2.29 -2.80 3.83
C VAL A 60 2.70 -3.37 5.17
N ASP A 61 2.91 -4.68 5.27
CA ASP A 61 3.48 -5.32 6.45
C ASP A 61 4.93 -4.88 6.67
N VAL A 62 5.35 -4.90 7.93
CA VAL A 62 6.67 -4.43 8.33
C VAL A 62 7.25 -5.33 9.42
N VAL A 63 8.58 -5.34 9.53
CA VAL A 63 9.24 -6.03 10.65
C VAL A 63 8.98 -5.32 11.99
N PRO A 64 9.09 -6.04 13.13
CA PRO A 64 8.92 -5.45 14.45
C PRO A 64 9.81 -4.22 14.70
N ALA A 65 9.30 -3.27 15.48
CA ALA A 65 10.02 -2.08 15.93
C ALA A 65 9.41 -1.53 17.23
N ASP A 66 10.14 -0.65 17.90
CA ASP A 66 9.62 0.09 19.06
C ASP A 66 8.45 0.99 18.64
N SER A 67 7.48 1.20 19.55
CA SER A 67 6.26 1.96 19.27
C SER A 67 6.53 3.38 18.73
N GLN A 68 7.61 4.02 19.18
CA GLN A 68 8.04 5.34 18.72
C GLN A 68 8.32 5.38 17.21
N MET A 69 8.72 4.26 16.60
CA MET A 69 8.97 4.19 15.16
C MET A 69 7.68 4.27 14.31
N PHE A 70 6.50 4.15 14.92
CA PHE A 70 5.21 4.34 14.26
C PHE A 70 4.69 5.77 14.38
N GLU A 71 5.42 6.65 15.07
CA GLU A 71 5.25 8.10 15.05
C GLU A 71 6.27 8.70 14.07
N PRO A 72 5.94 8.89 12.78
CA PRO A 72 6.93 9.29 11.79
C PRO A 72 7.42 10.72 12.01
N GLU A 73 8.73 10.93 11.87
CA GLU A 73 9.39 12.21 12.03
C GLU A 73 10.08 12.65 10.74
N LEU A 74 10.10 13.96 10.49
CA LEU A 74 10.84 14.57 9.38
C LEU A 74 12.00 15.38 9.96
N GLU A 75 13.23 14.97 9.65
CA GLU A 75 14.45 15.62 10.10
C GLU A 75 15.42 15.72 8.91
N ASP A 76 15.98 16.91 8.68
CA ASP A 76 16.95 17.18 7.59
C ASP A 76 16.53 16.68 6.20
N GLY A 77 15.23 16.70 5.90
CA GLY A 77 14.67 16.25 4.62
C GLY A 77 14.53 14.73 4.49
N CYS A 78 14.82 13.99 5.55
CA CYS A 78 14.62 12.54 5.64
C CYS A 78 13.36 12.22 6.47
N LEU A 79 12.61 11.21 6.01
CA LEU A 79 11.47 10.64 6.73
C LEU A 79 11.93 9.44 7.55
N TYR A 80 11.74 9.51 8.86
CA TYR A 80 12.09 8.46 9.81
C TYR A 80 10.83 7.79 10.33
N GLY A 81 10.87 6.46 10.43
CA GLY A 81 9.77 5.64 10.91
C GLY A 81 9.76 4.24 10.29
N ARG A 82 9.11 3.29 10.95
CA ARG A 82 8.96 1.92 10.46
C ARG A 82 8.08 1.92 9.21
N GLY A 83 8.64 1.43 8.10
CA GLY A 83 8.02 1.47 6.79
C GLY A 83 8.54 2.58 5.87
N ALA A 84 9.36 3.52 6.39
CA ALA A 84 9.88 4.65 5.59
C ALA A 84 10.85 4.22 4.49
N GLY A 85 11.73 3.27 4.77
CA GLY A 85 12.52 2.61 3.74
C GLY A 85 11.80 1.40 3.12
N ASP A 86 11.25 0.54 3.96
CA ASP A 86 10.75 -0.78 3.58
C ASP A 86 9.36 -1.09 4.19
N MET A 87 8.28 -1.03 3.40
CA MET A 87 8.21 -0.33 2.10
C MET A 87 7.01 0.61 1.94
N LYS A 88 6.38 1.02 3.05
CA LYS A 88 5.19 1.89 3.04
C LYS A 88 5.39 3.22 2.29
N ALA A 89 6.59 3.81 2.32
CA ALA A 89 6.85 5.02 1.53
C ALA A 89 6.80 4.73 0.02
N GLY A 90 7.33 3.57 -0.41
CA GLY A 90 7.23 3.10 -1.79
C GLY A 90 5.76 2.89 -2.19
N VAL A 91 4.97 2.21 -1.35
CA VAL A 91 3.52 2.04 -1.57
C VAL A 91 2.82 3.40 -1.70
N ALA A 92 3.11 4.36 -0.83
CA ALA A 92 2.54 5.70 -0.93
C ALA A 92 2.89 6.40 -2.26
N CYS A 93 4.10 6.19 -2.79
CA CYS A 93 4.45 6.67 -4.13
C CYS A 93 3.65 5.97 -5.23
N LEU A 94 3.44 4.65 -5.14
CA LEU A 94 2.61 3.90 -6.08
C LEU A 94 1.14 4.35 -6.05
N MET A 95 0.66 4.77 -4.89
CA MET A 95 -0.69 5.29 -4.71
C MET A 95 -0.91 6.68 -5.30
N SER A 96 0.15 7.37 -5.72
CA SER A 96 0.02 8.72 -6.27
C SER A 96 -0.85 8.72 -7.53
N PRO A 97 -1.90 9.55 -7.61
CA PRO A 97 -2.84 9.56 -8.75
C PRO A 97 -2.19 9.96 -10.09
N HIS A 98 -0.95 10.45 -10.05
CA HIS A 98 -0.14 10.75 -11.23
C HIS A 98 0.55 9.52 -11.82
N VAL A 99 0.57 8.39 -11.10
CA VAL A 99 1.03 7.10 -11.59
C VAL A 99 -0.06 6.52 -12.49
N ARG A 100 -0.19 7.09 -13.69
CA ARG A 100 -0.99 6.54 -14.78
C ARG A 100 -0.03 5.93 -15.78
N THR A 101 -0.12 4.62 -15.96
CA THR A 101 0.47 3.98 -17.13
C THR A 101 -0.47 4.28 -18.30
N THR A 102 -0.03 5.12 -19.24
CA THR A 102 -0.73 5.26 -20.52
C THR A 102 -0.42 4.03 -21.37
N GLY A 103 -1.02 2.90 -21.01
CA GLY A 103 -1.01 1.70 -21.83
C GLY A 103 -1.93 1.92 -23.03
N ARG A 104 -1.35 2.13 -24.21
CA ARG A 104 -2.01 1.79 -25.47
C ARG A 104 -1.52 0.41 -25.85
N ALA A 105 -2.31 -0.62 -25.57
CA ALA A 105 -2.17 -1.88 -26.28
C ALA A 105 -2.60 -1.68 -27.74
N ALA A 106 -1.79 -2.19 -28.66
CA ALA A 106 -1.96 -2.11 -30.12
C ALA A 106 -3.14 -2.95 -30.63
#